data_AF-A0A381P6W5-F1
#
_entry.id   AF-A0A381P6W5-F1
#
_cell.length_a   1.000
_cell.length_b   1.000
_cell.length_c   1.000
_cell.angle_alpha   90.00
_cell.angle_beta   90.00
_cell.angle_gamma   90.00
#
_symmetry.space_group_name_H-M   'P 1'
#
loop_
_entity.id
_entity.type
_entity.pdbx_description
1 polymer ?
#
loop_
_entity_poly.entity_id
_entity_poly.type
_entity_poly.pdbx_seq_one_letter_code
_entity_poly.pdbx_strand_id
1 'polypeptide(L)' 'VDISGTTLVKMKDGKIAQEQDFMDNLAFYQQLGLM' A
#
# COMPACT_ATOMS: atom_id res chain seq x y z
N VAL A 1 2.67 -12.87 8.91
CA VAL A 1 2.70 -11.40 8.80
C VAL A 1 1.53 -11.01 7.92
N ASP A 2 0.63 -10.19 8.41
CA ASP A 2 -0.47 -9.60 7.66
C ASP A 2 -0.17 -8.15 7.35
N ILE A 3 -0.44 -7.72 6.13
CA ILE A 3 -0.21 -6.35 5.66
C ILE A 3 -1.51 -5.82 5.09
N SER A 4 -2.00 -4.74 5.67
CA SER A 4 -3.13 -3.97 5.15
C SER A 4 -2.63 -2.72 4.44
N GLY A 5 -3.34 -2.33 3.39
CA GLY A 5 -3.01 -1.13 2.63
C GLY A 5 -4.13 -0.72 1.69
N THR A 6 -3.89 0.36 0.97
CA THR A 6 -4.76 0.87 -0.10
C THR A 6 -3.89 1.33 -1.26
N THR A 7 -4.32 0.99 -2.46
CA THR A 7 -3.73 1.47 -3.70
C THR A 7 -4.66 2.52 -4.31
N LEU A 8 -4.11 3.69 -4.62
CA LEU A 8 -4.80 4.71 -5.39
C LEU A 8 -4.38 4.60 -6.85
N VAL A 9 -5.37 4.46 -7.73
CA VAL A 9 -5.15 4.34 -9.19
C VAL A 9 -5.68 5.59 -9.89
N LYS A 10 -4.83 6.22 -10.69
CA LYS A 10 -5.23 7.28 -11.62
C LYS A 10 -5.40 6.69 -13.01
N MET A 11 -6.63 6.66 -13.48
CA MET A 11 -6.97 6.20 -14.84
C MET A 11 -6.89 7.34 -15.85
N LYS A 12 -6.47 7.03 -17.08
CA LYS A 12 -6.53 7.90 -18.25
C LYS A 12 -6.73 7.07 -19.51
N ASP A 13 -7.68 7.46 -20.36
CA ASP A 13 -7.96 6.81 -21.65
C ASP A 13 -8.18 5.29 -21.54
N GLY A 14 -8.89 4.87 -20.48
CA GLY A 14 -9.17 3.45 -20.20
C GLY A 14 -7.97 2.64 -19.71
N LYS A 15 -6.82 3.29 -19.45
CA LYS A 15 -5.59 2.67 -18.93
C LYS A 15 -5.20 3.27 -17.60
N ILE A 16 -4.36 2.54 -16.86
CA ILE A 16 -3.74 3.04 -15.65
C ILE A 16 -2.61 3.99 -16.05
N ALA A 17 -2.68 5.24 -15.59
CA ALA A 17 -1.67 6.25 -15.84
C ALA A 17 -0.68 6.36 -14.67
N GLN A 18 -1.13 6.08 -13.45
CA GLN A 18 -0.32 6.11 -12.25
C GLN A 18 -0.97 5.26 -11.15
N GLU A 19 -0.14 4.62 -10.35
CA GLU A 19 -0.53 3.94 -9.11
C GLU A 19 0.29 4.49 -7.95
N GLN A 20 -0.31 4.55 -6.78
CA GLN A 20 0.38 4.86 -5.54
C GLN A 20 -0.13 3.97 -4.42
N ASP A 21 0.79 3.24 -3.81
CA ASP A 21 0.48 2.32 -2.73
C ASP A 21 0.75 2.94 -1.36
N PHE A 22 -0.16 2.69 -0.43
CA PHE A 22 -0.03 3.04 0.97
C PHE A 22 -0.24 1.78 1.82
N MET A 23 0.70 1.48 2.70
CA MET A 23 0.65 0.32 3.59
C MET A 23 0.71 0.78 5.05
N ASP A 24 0.10 0.00 5.95
CA ASP A 24 0.27 0.18 7.40
C ASP A 24 1.63 -0.37 7.86
N ASN A 25 2.67 0.45 7.64
CA ASN A 25 4.04 0.10 7.96
C ASN A 25 4.27 -0.05 9.47
N LEU A 26 3.49 0.64 10.30
CA LEU A 26 3.60 0.52 11.76
C LEU A 26 3.18 -0.89 12.21
N ALA A 27 1.99 -1.33 11.79
CA ALA A 27 1.50 -2.67 12.09
C ALA A 27 2.42 -3.76 11.50
N PHE A 28 3.00 -3.51 10.32
CA PHE A 28 3.99 -4.41 9.73
C PHE A 28 5.27 -4.53 10.57
N TYR A 29 5.85 -3.40 10.99
CA TYR A 29 7.09 -3.42 11.80
C TYR A 29 6.89 -4.01 13.20
N GLN A 30 5.72 -3.83 13.82
CA GLN A 30 5.37 -4.48 15.08
C GLN A 30 5.35 -6.00 14.96
N GLN A 31 4.79 -6.54 13.87
CA GLN A 31 4.78 -7.99 13.64
C GLN A 31 6.17 -8.57 13.37
N LEU A 32 7.10 -7.76 12.87
CA LEU A 32 8.49 -8.14 12.71
C LEU A 32 9.32 -7.98 14.00
N GLY A 33 8.74 -7.40 15.07
CA GLY A 33 9.44 -7.12 16.33
C GLY A 33 10.49 -6.01 16.21
N LEU A 34 10.35 -5.13 15.23
CA LEU A 34 11.27 -4.01 14.99
C LEU A 34 10.80 -2.69 15.64
N MET A 35 9.58 -2.70 16.17
CA MET A 35 8.96 -1.69 17.04
C MET A 35 8.07 -2.40 18.05
#